data_AF-A0A158AQ20-F1
#
_entry.id   AF-A0A158AQ20-F1
#
_cell.length_a   1.000
_cell.length_b   1.000
_cell.length_c   1.000
_cell.angle_alpha   90.00
_cell.angle_beta   90.00
_cell.angle_gamma   90.00
#
_symmetry.space_group_name_H-M   'P 1'
#
loop_
_entity.id
_entity.type
_entity.pdbx_description
1 polymer ?
#
loop_
_entity_poly.entity_id
_entity_poly.type
_entity_poly.pdbx_seq_one_letter_code
_entity_poly.pdbx_strand_id
1 'polypeptide(L)'
;MRRMRDMNSNEPKLHELRAALPELPFDDDGPVFRAPWQAQAFAMTLALHERGVFTWKEWAHALSVAIKDAQAAGDPDHGDTYYAHWLDALERLAAQKGCVSEETLARRRIEWDEAARATPHGQPIVLGRTHTLPAATLDAYCAAIYRIDGCDAQPDIDMKIGVTNGDVASLLARHGVGSAVFVTAFNPFGHVLAPEDNTARQRRLTERVGQMGLHALRGEGIDPMNIWVAEASLFVLGATPDTADALMTEFEQNAVVYVDRAGLPELLPHPDFR
;
A
#
# COMPACT_ATOMS: atom_id res chain seq x y z
N MET A 1 44.75 -26.19 -15.73
CA MET A 1 44.58 -24.81 -16.24
C MET A 1 43.14 -24.67 -16.71
N ARG A 2 42.33 -23.84 -16.02
CA ARG A 2 40.91 -23.62 -16.31
C ARG A 2 40.76 -22.13 -16.64
N ARG A 3 40.35 -21.78 -17.86
CA ARG A 3 39.62 -20.54 -18.24
C ARG A 3 39.61 -20.39 -19.77
N MET A 4 38.44 -20.48 -20.38
CA MET A 4 37.87 -19.45 -21.26
C MET A 4 36.39 -19.81 -21.40
N ARG A 5 35.59 -19.05 -20.66
CA ARG A 5 34.15 -19.21 -20.45
C ARG A 5 33.46 -18.31 -21.48
N ASP A 6 32.53 -18.88 -22.24
CA ASP A 6 31.28 -18.30 -22.74
C ASP A 6 31.23 -16.76 -22.89
N MET A 7 31.46 -16.24 -24.10
CA MET A 7 31.30 -14.81 -24.43
C MET A 7 30.42 -14.54 -25.66
N ASN A 8 29.73 -15.55 -26.22
CA ASN A 8 29.05 -15.44 -27.52
C ASN A 8 27.50 -15.53 -27.47
N SER A 9 26.87 -15.34 -26.31
CA SER A 9 25.41 -15.51 -26.17
C SER A 9 24.61 -14.21 -26.06
N ASN A 10 25.25 -13.03 -26.08
CA ASN A 10 24.58 -11.73 -25.87
C ASN A 10 24.53 -10.82 -27.12
N GLU A 11 25.28 -11.13 -28.18
CA GLU A 11 25.32 -10.32 -29.42
C GLU A 11 23.97 -10.17 -30.16
N PRO A 12 23.12 -11.22 -30.29
CA PRO A 12 21.84 -11.09 -30.98
C PRO A 12 20.86 -10.17 -30.23
N LYS A 13 20.86 -10.26 -28.89
CA LYS A 13 20.03 -9.43 -28.02
C LYS A 13 20.43 -7.96 -28.07
N LEU A 14 21.73 -7.66 -28.15
CA LEU A 14 22.24 -6.30 -28.23
C LEU A 14 21.87 -5.62 -29.55
N HIS A 15 21.84 -6.39 -30.66
CA HIS A 15 21.45 -5.88 -31.97
C HIS A 15 19.95 -5.56 -32.04
N GLU A 16 19.09 -6.45 -31.52
CA GLU A 16 17.63 -6.18 -31.42
C GLU A 16 17.33 -4.98 -30.52
N LEU A 17 18.03 -4.88 -29.39
CA LEU A 17 17.94 -3.76 -28.47
C LEU A 17 18.33 -2.44 -29.15
N ARG A 18 19.44 -2.41 -29.91
CA ARG A 18 19.89 -1.23 -30.66
C ARG A 18 18.93 -0.84 -31.78
N ALA A 19 18.30 -1.82 -32.43
CA ALA A 19 17.27 -1.55 -33.43
C ALA A 19 15.98 -0.98 -32.82
N ALA A 20 15.62 -1.43 -31.61
CA ALA A 20 14.44 -0.95 -30.88
C ALA A 20 14.66 0.39 -30.18
N LEU A 21 15.91 0.75 -29.86
CA LEU A 21 16.30 1.89 -29.04
C LEU A 21 17.42 2.71 -29.69
N PRO A 22 17.17 3.33 -30.86
CA PRO A 22 18.21 3.99 -31.65
C PRO A 22 18.83 5.21 -30.97
N GLU A 23 18.09 5.86 -30.06
CA GLU A 23 18.51 7.06 -29.33
C GLU A 23 19.28 6.75 -28.02
N LEU A 24 19.44 5.48 -27.66
CA LEU A 24 20.19 5.09 -26.47
C LEU A 24 21.70 5.32 -26.72
N PRO A 25 22.42 6.03 -25.83
CA PRO A 25 23.86 6.19 -25.99
C PRO A 25 24.57 4.85 -25.83
N PHE A 26 25.32 4.41 -26.85
CA PHE A 26 26.16 3.20 -26.83
C PHE A 26 27.65 3.58 -26.96
N ASP A 27 28.49 2.88 -26.22
CA ASP A 27 29.93 2.76 -26.52
C ASP A 27 30.23 1.38 -27.12
N ASP A 28 31.52 1.05 -27.26
CA ASP A 28 31.97 -0.24 -27.82
C ASP A 28 31.57 -1.45 -26.95
N ASP A 29 31.23 -1.24 -25.68
CA ASP A 29 30.92 -2.28 -24.69
C ASP A 29 29.43 -2.35 -24.32
N GLY A 30 28.61 -1.35 -24.64
CA GLY A 30 27.16 -1.37 -24.42
C GLY A 30 26.51 -0.01 -24.15
N PRO A 31 25.31 0.01 -23.53
CA PRO A 31 24.64 1.27 -23.19
C PRO A 31 25.40 2.04 -22.10
N VAL A 32 25.56 3.35 -22.31
CA VAL A 32 26.29 4.25 -21.41
C VAL A 32 25.33 4.87 -20.39
N PHE A 33 25.72 4.83 -19.12
CA PHE A 33 24.97 5.38 -17.99
C PHE A 33 25.78 6.45 -17.25
N ARG A 34 25.19 7.62 -17.04
CA ARG A 34 25.78 8.74 -16.28
C ARG A 34 25.51 8.65 -14.79
N ALA A 35 24.55 7.81 -14.38
CA ALA A 35 24.22 7.58 -12.98
C ALA A 35 23.72 6.14 -12.75
N PRO A 36 23.90 5.57 -11.55
CA PRO A 36 23.48 4.20 -11.24
C PRO A 36 21.99 3.92 -11.49
N TRP A 37 21.13 4.91 -11.26
CA TRP A 37 19.68 4.78 -11.45
C TRP A 37 19.30 4.59 -12.93
N GLN A 38 20.09 5.13 -13.87
CA GLN A 38 19.83 4.97 -15.32
C GLN A 38 20.01 3.51 -15.75
N ALA A 39 21.05 2.85 -15.24
CA ALA A 39 21.28 1.43 -15.45
C ALA A 39 20.16 0.57 -14.86
N GLN A 40 19.63 0.96 -13.69
CA GLN A 40 18.51 0.27 -13.06
C GLN A 40 17.21 0.42 -13.86
N ALA A 41 16.87 1.64 -14.31
CA ALA A 41 15.70 1.88 -15.15
C ALA A 41 15.75 1.09 -16.46
N PHE A 42 16.92 1.06 -17.11
CA PHE A 42 17.17 0.24 -18.28
C PHE A 42 16.98 -1.26 -17.99
N ALA A 43 17.58 -1.77 -16.91
CA ALA A 43 17.46 -3.18 -16.53
C ALA A 43 16.01 -3.59 -16.21
N MET A 44 15.24 -2.72 -15.54
CA MET A 44 13.82 -2.96 -15.28
C MET A 44 13.00 -3.02 -16.57
N THR A 45 13.30 -2.14 -17.53
CA THR A 45 12.64 -2.12 -18.84
C THR A 45 12.88 -3.43 -19.59
N LEU A 46 14.13 -3.88 -19.63
CA LEU A 46 14.50 -5.15 -20.26
C LEU A 46 13.82 -6.34 -19.56
N ALA A 47 13.82 -6.37 -18.22
CA ALA A 47 13.21 -7.44 -17.45
C ALA A 47 11.69 -7.54 -17.66
N LEU A 48 10.99 -6.41 -17.75
CA LEU A 48 9.55 -6.38 -18.03
C LEU A 48 9.23 -6.83 -19.46
N HIS A 49 10.04 -6.42 -20.42
CA HIS A 49 9.94 -6.89 -21.81
C HIS A 49 10.19 -8.40 -21.92
N GLU A 50 11.26 -8.92 -21.32
CA GLU A 50 11.58 -10.36 -21.33
C GLU A 50 10.49 -11.21 -20.66
N ARG A 51 9.71 -10.61 -19.74
CA ARG A 51 8.55 -11.24 -19.09
C ARG A 51 7.24 -11.08 -19.89
N GLY A 52 7.29 -10.42 -21.04
CA GLY A 52 6.14 -10.24 -21.93
C GLY A 52 5.10 -9.22 -21.42
N VAL A 53 5.46 -8.35 -20.47
CA VAL A 53 4.56 -7.32 -19.94
C VAL A 53 4.18 -6.30 -21.02
N PHE A 54 5.12 -5.96 -21.89
CA PHE A 54 4.93 -5.13 -23.07
C PHE A 54 5.88 -5.56 -24.18
N THR A 55 5.56 -5.14 -25.40
CA THR A 55 6.40 -5.31 -26.59
C THR A 55 7.31 -4.09 -26.81
N TRP A 56 8.41 -4.26 -27.54
CA TRP A 56 9.26 -3.12 -27.94
C TRP A 56 8.50 -2.03 -28.71
N LYS A 57 7.46 -2.39 -29.47
CA LYS A 57 6.62 -1.41 -30.17
C LYS A 57 5.82 -0.52 -29.21
N GLU A 58 5.26 -1.12 -28.17
CA GLU A 58 4.55 -0.39 -27.11
C GLU A 58 5.52 0.49 -26.31
N TRP A 59 6.70 -0.03 -26.01
CA TRP A 59 7.77 0.74 -25.36
C TRP A 59 8.17 1.98 -26.17
N ALA A 60 8.49 1.81 -27.46
CA ALA A 60 8.89 2.92 -28.33
C ALA A 60 7.80 3.98 -28.45
N HIS A 61 6.53 3.56 -28.46
CA HIS A 61 5.40 4.48 -28.44
C HIS A 61 5.31 5.26 -27.12
N ALA A 62 5.36 4.57 -25.97
CA ALA A 62 5.31 5.20 -24.65
C ALA A 62 6.45 6.21 -24.46
N LEU A 63 7.67 5.86 -24.85
CA LEU A 63 8.83 6.74 -24.78
C LEU A 63 8.67 7.98 -25.66
N SER A 64 8.17 7.79 -26.89
CA SER A 64 7.91 8.92 -27.81
C SER A 64 6.86 9.89 -27.26
N VAL A 65 5.84 9.39 -26.56
CA VAL A 65 4.82 10.23 -25.92
C VAL A 65 5.43 11.00 -24.74
N ALA A 66 6.18 10.33 -23.85
CA ALA A 66 6.82 10.98 -22.71
C ALA A 66 7.78 12.11 -23.13
N ILE A 67 8.59 11.88 -24.18
CA ILE A 67 9.49 12.91 -24.73
C ILE A 67 8.69 14.10 -25.27
N LYS A 68 7.63 13.86 -26.05
CA LYS A 68 6.79 14.94 -26.61
C LYS A 68 6.13 15.77 -25.52
N ASP A 69 5.62 15.13 -24.48
CA ASP A 69 5.00 15.81 -23.35
C ASP A 69 6.01 16.69 -22.60
N ALA A 70 7.24 16.19 -22.39
CA ALA A 70 8.29 16.95 -21.74
C ALA A 70 8.79 18.13 -22.60
N GLN A 71 8.95 17.94 -23.91
CA GLN A 71 9.29 19.02 -24.84
C GLN A 71 8.19 20.11 -24.85
N ALA A 72 6.91 19.71 -24.82
CA ALA A 72 5.79 20.64 -24.73
C ALA A 72 5.76 21.41 -23.39
N ALA A 73 6.26 20.80 -22.32
CA ALA A 73 6.43 21.42 -21.00
C ALA A 73 7.67 22.34 -20.91
N GLY A 74 8.45 22.48 -21.99
CA GLY A 74 9.56 23.42 -22.09
C GLY A 74 10.93 22.84 -21.76
N ASP A 75 11.10 21.52 -21.84
CA ASP A 75 12.41 20.88 -21.62
C ASP A 75 13.41 21.27 -22.73
N PRO A 76 14.52 21.96 -22.40
CA PRO A 76 15.59 22.20 -23.34
C PRO A 76 16.41 20.92 -23.48
N ASP A 77 16.11 20.17 -24.54
CA ASP A 77 16.69 18.86 -24.90
C ASP A 77 18.24 18.86 -24.92
N HIS A 78 18.86 18.73 -23.75
CA HIS A 78 20.31 18.77 -23.53
C HIS A 78 20.95 17.37 -23.43
N GLY A 79 20.16 16.31 -23.66
CA GLY A 79 20.61 14.91 -23.62
C GLY A 79 20.89 14.37 -22.21
N ASP A 80 20.71 15.18 -21.16
CA ASP A 80 20.75 14.78 -19.75
C ASP A 80 19.37 14.40 -19.19
N THR A 81 18.28 14.79 -19.88
CA THR A 81 16.89 14.46 -19.53
C THR A 81 16.35 13.18 -20.15
N TYR A 82 17.07 12.57 -21.10
CA TYR A 82 16.62 11.36 -21.82
C TYR A 82 16.18 10.22 -20.89
N TYR A 83 16.99 9.86 -19.88
CA TYR A 83 16.62 8.81 -18.93
C TYR A 83 15.52 9.23 -17.95
N ALA A 84 15.23 10.52 -17.80
CA ALA A 84 14.07 10.99 -17.05
C ALA A 84 12.78 10.71 -17.85
N HIS A 85 12.77 10.96 -19.16
CA HIS A 85 11.66 10.57 -20.05
C HIS A 85 11.52 9.04 -20.13
N TRP A 86 12.64 8.33 -20.11
CA TRP A 86 12.65 6.86 -20.01
C TRP A 86 11.92 6.38 -18.76
N LEU A 87 12.23 6.97 -17.61
CA LEU A 87 11.59 6.60 -16.35
C LEU A 87 10.09 6.92 -16.36
N ASP A 88 9.70 8.10 -16.84
CA ASP A 88 8.29 8.49 -16.99
C ASP A 88 7.52 7.53 -17.91
N ALA A 89 8.10 7.18 -19.07
CA ALA A 89 7.52 6.19 -19.97
C ALA A 89 7.36 4.81 -19.32
N LEU A 90 8.34 4.39 -18.52
CA LEU A 90 8.31 3.13 -17.79
C LEU A 90 7.23 3.12 -16.70
N GLU A 91 7.13 4.18 -15.91
CA GLU A 91 6.10 4.35 -14.88
C GLU A 91 4.69 4.29 -15.52
N ARG A 92 4.46 5.07 -16.58
CA ARG A 92 3.17 5.12 -17.29
C ARG A 92 2.80 3.78 -17.92
N LEU A 93 3.75 3.13 -18.61
CA LEU A 93 3.48 1.85 -19.28
C LEU A 93 3.25 0.74 -18.26
N ALA A 94 4.01 0.69 -17.16
CA ALA A 94 3.79 -0.27 -16.08
C ALA A 94 2.43 -0.06 -15.41
N ALA A 95 1.99 1.19 -15.24
CA ALA A 95 0.66 1.50 -14.72
C ALA A 95 -0.46 1.07 -15.68
N GLN A 96 -0.32 1.37 -16.99
CA GLN A 96 -1.28 0.96 -18.01
C GLN A 96 -1.43 -0.57 -18.11
N LYS A 97 -0.34 -1.31 -17.86
CA LYS A 97 -0.31 -2.78 -17.84
C LYS A 97 -0.78 -3.37 -16.51
N GLY A 98 -1.14 -2.55 -15.53
CA GLY A 98 -1.63 -2.99 -14.21
C GLY A 98 -0.54 -3.59 -13.32
N CYS A 99 0.74 -3.39 -13.63
CA CYS A 99 1.84 -3.86 -12.78
C CYS A 99 2.02 -2.99 -11.53
N VAL A 100 1.61 -1.73 -11.61
CA VAL A 100 1.60 -0.74 -10.52
C VAL A 100 0.37 0.14 -10.67
N SER A 101 -0.05 0.83 -9.61
CA SER A 101 -1.03 1.92 -9.69
C SER A 101 -0.33 3.27 -9.57
N GLU A 102 -0.92 4.33 -10.13
CA GLU A 102 -0.42 5.71 -9.95
C GLU A 102 -0.31 6.07 -8.46
N GLU A 103 -1.29 5.63 -7.67
CA GLU A 103 -1.29 5.77 -6.21
C GLU A 103 -0.09 5.07 -5.55
N THR A 104 0.22 3.83 -5.97
CA THR A 104 1.37 3.10 -5.43
C THR A 104 2.68 3.79 -5.75
N LEU A 105 2.84 4.34 -6.96
CA LEU A 105 4.02 5.11 -7.34
C LEU A 105 4.14 6.42 -6.55
N ALA A 106 3.03 7.15 -6.38
CA ALA A 106 3.00 8.38 -5.59
C ALA A 106 3.34 8.11 -4.13
N ARG A 107 2.74 7.07 -3.53
CA ARG A 107 3.04 6.64 -2.16
C ARG A 107 4.52 6.28 -2.00
N ARG A 108 5.08 5.47 -2.91
CA ARG A 108 6.50 5.10 -2.87
C ARG A 108 7.43 6.31 -2.99
N ARG A 109 7.06 7.34 -3.76
CA ARG A 109 7.84 8.58 -3.87
C ARG A 109 7.87 9.35 -2.54
N ILE A 110 6.72 9.44 -1.87
CA ILE A 110 6.61 10.07 -0.53
C ILE A 110 7.43 9.29 0.49
N GLU A 111 7.26 7.97 0.56
CA GLU A 111 8.01 7.10 1.50
C GLU A 111 9.53 7.23 1.33
N TRP A 112 10.01 7.27 0.08
CA TRP A 112 11.43 7.45 -0.21
C TRP A 112 11.95 8.82 0.24
N ASP A 113 11.17 9.87 0.01
CA ASP A 113 11.52 11.24 0.36
C ASP A 113 11.54 11.45 1.89
N GLU A 114 10.59 10.87 2.59
CA GLU A 114 10.56 10.81 4.06
C GLU A 114 11.74 9.99 4.62
N ALA A 115 11.99 8.80 4.07
CA ALA A 115 13.11 7.96 4.49
C ALA A 115 14.45 8.66 4.26
N ALA A 116 14.61 9.35 3.12
CA ALA A 116 15.80 10.12 2.81
C ALA A 116 16.03 11.26 3.81
N ARG A 117 14.98 12.01 4.17
CA ARG A 117 15.07 13.07 5.19
C ARG A 117 15.38 12.56 6.59
N ALA A 118 14.82 11.40 6.95
CA ALA A 118 14.98 10.80 8.27
C ALA A 118 16.33 10.07 8.45
N THR A 119 17.01 9.73 7.35
CA THR A 119 18.27 8.98 7.40
C THR A 119 19.46 9.91 7.67
N PRO A 120 20.20 9.74 8.79
CA PRO A 120 21.42 10.50 9.05
C PRO A 120 22.45 10.30 7.93
N HIS A 121 23.21 11.35 7.62
CA HIS A 121 24.24 11.29 6.57
C HIS A 121 25.22 10.13 6.80
N GLY A 122 25.50 9.38 5.72
CA GLY A 122 26.40 8.22 5.74
C GLY A 122 25.72 6.90 6.11
N GLN A 123 24.44 6.90 6.49
CA GLN A 123 23.64 5.69 6.65
C GLN A 123 22.91 5.35 5.33
N PRO A 124 22.71 4.05 5.00
CA PRO A 124 21.88 3.67 3.88
C PRO A 124 20.45 4.18 4.07
N ILE A 125 19.87 4.78 3.03
CA ILE A 125 18.43 5.07 3.01
C ILE A 125 17.72 3.73 2.90
N VAL A 126 17.22 3.27 4.03
CA VAL A 126 16.36 2.11 4.07
C VAL A 126 14.97 2.67 3.90
N LEU A 127 14.35 2.40 2.74
CA LEU A 127 12.90 2.30 2.75
C LEU A 127 12.58 1.29 3.81
N GLY A 128 12.00 1.75 4.90
CA GLY A 128 11.43 0.84 5.84
C GLY A 128 10.56 -0.13 5.04
N ARG A 129 10.94 -1.41 5.02
CA ARG A 129 9.91 -2.44 5.18
C ARG A 129 9.38 -2.31 6.60
N THR A 130 8.91 -1.12 6.97
CA THR A 130 8.23 -0.89 8.23
C THR A 130 6.79 -1.20 7.91
N HIS A 131 6.58 -2.49 7.75
CA HIS A 131 5.31 -3.14 7.88
C HIS A 131 4.92 -3.06 9.38
N THR A 132 4.88 -1.85 9.95
CA THR A 132 4.63 -1.61 11.37
C THR A 132 4.12 -0.20 11.50
N LEU A 133 3.00 -0.07 12.22
CA LEU A 133 2.38 1.21 12.48
C LEU A 133 3.37 2.16 13.18
N PRO A 134 3.41 3.46 12.82
CA PRO A 134 4.18 4.44 13.55
C PRO A 134 3.88 4.35 15.05
N ALA A 135 4.89 4.48 15.91
CA ALA A 135 4.71 4.32 17.35
C ALA A 135 3.61 5.23 17.91
N ALA A 136 3.52 6.48 17.43
CA ALA A 136 2.46 7.41 17.81
C ALA A 136 1.05 6.93 17.38
N THR A 137 0.93 6.26 16.24
CA THR A 137 -0.34 5.66 15.77
C THR A 137 -0.71 4.44 16.61
N LEU A 138 0.28 3.61 16.96
CA LEU A 138 0.07 2.48 17.86
C LEU A 138 -0.38 2.94 19.25
N ASP A 139 0.29 3.96 19.81
CA ASP A 139 -0.05 4.57 21.09
C ASP A 139 -1.47 5.16 21.06
N ALA A 140 -1.84 5.82 19.97
CA ALA A 140 -3.18 6.34 19.75
C ALA A 140 -4.25 5.22 19.79
N TYR A 141 -4.02 4.11 19.08
CA TYR A 141 -4.92 2.96 19.14
C TYR A 141 -5.01 2.36 20.54
N CYS A 142 -3.87 2.11 21.19
CA CYS A 142 -3.84 1.55 22.54
C CYS A 142 -4.49 2.46 23.59
N ALA A 143 -4.45 3.79 23.40
CA ALA A 143 -5.09 4.76 24.29
C ALA A 143 -6.61 4.90 24.05
N ALA A 144 -7.08 4.64 22.83
CA ALA A 144 -8.47 4.79 22.44
C ALA A 144 -9.43 3.92 23.26
N ILE A 145 -10.66 4.41 23.41
CA ILE A 145 -11.78 3.65 23.96
C ILE A 145 -12.64 3.20 22.79
N TYR A 146 -12.81 1.89 22.65
CA TYR A 146 -13.66 1.32 21.61
C TYR A 146 -15.03 1.03 22.23
N ARG A 147 -16.02 1.86 21.91
CA ARG A 147 -17.38 1.72 22.42
C ARG A 147 -18.21 0.87 21.47
N ILE A 148 -18.91 -0.12 22.01
CA ILE A 148 -19.94 -0.90 21.31
C ILE A 148 -21.28 -0.42 21.82
N ASP A 149 -22.15 0.01 20.91
CA ASP A 149 -23.48 0.51 21.24
C ASP A 149 -24.33 -0.62 21.82
N GLY A 150 -25.04 -0.32 22.90
CA GLY A 150 -26.03 -1.23 23.48
C GLY A 150 -27.17 -1.53 22.52
N CYS A 151 -27.61 -2.78 22.49
CA CYS A 151 -28.83 -3.20 21.79
C CYS A 151 -29.87 -3.69 22.81
N ASP A 152 -31.16 -3.66 22.47
CA ASP A 152 -32.24 -4.27 23.25
C ASP A 152 -32.24 -3.96 24.77
N ALA A 153 -32.03 -2.67 25.12
CA ALA A 153 -31.95 -2.16 26.49
C ALA A 153 -30.71 -2.62 27.30
N GLN A 154 -29.69 -3.18 26.64
CA GLN A 154 -28.35 -3.30 27.22
C GLN A 154 -27.63 -1.94 27.19
N PRO A 155 -26.76 -1.66 28.17
CA PRO A 155 -25.89 -0.50 28.12
C PRO A 155 -24.79 -0.66 27.07
N ASP A 156 -24.16 0.47 26.72
CA ASP A 156 -22.95 0.48 25.90
C ASP A 156 -21.80 -0.24 26.61
N ILE A 157 -20.89 -0.82 25.83
CA ILE A 157 -19.74 -1.55 26.33
C ILE A 157 -18.46 -0.87 25.84
N ASP A 158 -17.66 -0.36 26.76
CA ASP A 158 -16.37 0.27 26.46
C ASP A 158 -15.23 -0.74 26.64
N MET A 159 -14.44 -0.95 25.60
CA MET A 159 -13.26 -1.83 25.64
C MET A 159 -11.97 -1.08 25.34
N LYS A 160 -10.86 -1.58 25.91
CA LYS A 160 -9.51 -1.08 25.69
C LYS A 160 -8.59 -2.22 25.27
N ILE A 161 -7.67 -1.93 24.37
CA ILE A 161 -6.68 -2.91 23.90
C ILE A 161 -5.84 -3.39 25.09
N GLY A 162 -5.63 -4.71 25.16
CA GLY A 162 -4.85 -5.37 26.20
C GLY A 162 -5.58 -5.53 27.55
N VAL A 163 -6.83 -5.10 27.66
CA VAL A 163 -7.63 -5.22 28.89
C VAL A 163 -8.82 -6.14 28.65
N THR A 164 -8.82 -7.30 29.32
CA THR A 164 -9.95 -8.24 29.25
C THR A 164 -11.25 -7.58 29.72
N ASN A 165 -12.31 -7.74 28.92
CA ASN A 165 -13.63 -7.20 29.20
C ASN A 165 -14.68 -8.33 29.30
N GLY A 166 -15.22 -8.52 30.50
CA GLY A 166 -16.21 -9.57 30.79
C GLY A 166 -17.58 -9.33 30.15
N ASP A 167 -17.95 -8.07 29.90
CA ASP A 167 -19.20 -7.73 29.22
C ASP A 167 -19.12 -8.09 27.73
N VAL A 168 -17.96 -7.88 27.10
CA VAL A 168 -17.70 -8.33 25.73
C VAL A 168 -17.67 -9.86 25.66
N ALA A 169 -17.00 -10.54 26.60
CA ALA A 169 -17.02 -12.01 26.65
C ALA A 169 -18.45 -12.55 26.77
N SER A 170 -19.27 -11.92 27.63
CA SER A 170 -20.68 -12.27 27.79
C SER A 170 -21.49 -11.98 26.52
N LEU A 171 -21.21 -10.88 25.83
CA LEU A 171 -21.83 -10.54 24.55
C LEU A 171 -21.53 -11.61 23.49
N LEU A 172 -20.27 -11.99 23.30
CA LEU A 172 -19.89 -13.05 22.34
C LEU A 172 -20.58 -14.38 22.68
N ALA A 173 -20.63 -14.75 23.95
CA ALA A 173 -21.29 -15.97 24.41
C ALA A 173 -22.81 -15.96 24.13
N ARG A 174 -23.49 -14.82 24.35
CA ARG A 174 -24.93 -14.66 24.05
C ARG A 174 -25.23 -14.82 22.56
N HIS A 175 -24.36 -14.33 21.69
CA HIS A 175 -24.50 -14.49 20.24
C HIS A 175 -23.96 -15.84 19.73
N GLY A 176 -23.41 -16.68 20.60
CA GLY A 176 -22.89 -18.00 20.23
C GLY A 176 -21.63 -17.95 19.35
N VAL A 177 -20.88 -16.87 19.38
CA VAL A 177 -19.67 -16.66 18.56
C VAL A 177 -18.40 -16.75 19.40
N GLY A 178 -17.29 -17.16 18.77
CA GLY A 178 -16.00 -17.33 19.43
C GLY A 178 -15.06 -16.12 19.34
N SER A 179 -15.42 -15.12 18.53
CA SER A 179 -14.59 -13.95 18.26
C SER A 179 -15.42 -12.85 17.62
N ALA A 180 -14.84 -11.65 17.56
CA ALA A 180 -15.36 -10.52 16.82
C ALA A 180 -14.24 -9.58 16.37
N VAL A 181 -14.56 -8.68 15.45
CA VAL A 181 -13.64 -7.64 14.95
C VAL A 181 -14.32 -6.29 15.04
N PHE A 182 -13.63 -5.31 15.64
CA PHE A 182 -14.01 -3.90 15.62
C PHE A 182 -13.28 -3.20 14.47
N VAL A 183 -14.03 -2.65 13.52
CA VAL A 183 -13.50 -2.08 12.27
C VAL A 183 -14.29 -0.84 11.84
N THR A 184 -13.57 0.11 11.25
CA THR A 184 -14.13 1.29 10.56
C THR A 184 -13.67 1.27 9.11
N ALA A 185 -14.37 1.96 8.22
CA ALA A 185 -13.92 2.21 6.85
C ALA A 185 -13.50 3.67 6.62
N PHE A 186 -13.49 4.47 7.70
CA PHE A 186 -13.05 5.86 7.65
C PHE A 186 -11.55 5.94 7.38
N ASN A 187 -11.15 7.04 6.75
CA ASN A 187 -9.77 7.49 6.61
C ASN A 187 -8.80 6.35 6.23
N PRO A 188 -8.88 5.81 4.99
CA PRO A 188 -8.04 4.69 4.54
C PRO A 188 -6.56 4.97 4.78
N PHE A 189 -5.86 4.04 5.44
CA PHE A 189 -4.48 4.15 5.91
C PHE A 189 -4.18 5.41 6.73
N GLY A 190 -5.20 6.07 7.29
CA GLY A 190 -5.10 7.34 8.02
C GLY A 190 -5.21 8.59 7.13
N HIS A 191 -5.47 8.45 5.82
CA HIS A 191 -5.70 9.57 4.92
C HIS A 191 -7.08 10.19 5.16
N VAL A 192 -7.10 11.42 5.68
CA VAL A 192 -8.35 12.12 5.98
C VAL A 192 -9.15 12.38 4.71
N LEU A 193 -10.37 11.85 4.66
CA LEU A 193 -11.33 12.08 3.58
C LEU A 193 -12.42 13.07 3.98
N ALA A 194 -13.19 13.54 3.00
CA ALA A 194 -14.38 14.34 3.27
C ALA A 194 -15.43 13.49 4.05
N PRO A 195 -16.24 14.12 4.92
CA PRO A 195 -17.24 13.39 5.71
C PRO A 195 -18.22 12.55 4.88
N GLU A 196 -18.58 13.03 3.70
CA GLU A 196 -19.49 12.35 2.76
C GLU A 196 -18.86 11.06 2.20
N ASP A 197 -17.57 11.10 1.87
CA ASP A 197 -16.80 9.96 1.38
C ASP A 197 -16.63 8.90 2.47
N ASN A 198 -16.27 9.34 3.69
CA ASN A 198 -16.19 8.45 4.85
C ASN A 198 -17.55 7.79 5.16
N THR A 199 -18.63 8.55 5.08
CA THR A 199 -20.00 8.02 5.24
C THR A 199 -20.33 6.98 4.16
N ALA A 200 -19.95 7.24 2.90
CA ALA A 200 -20.16 6.30 1.80
C ALA A 200 -19.33 5.01 1.98
N ARG A 201 -18.06 5.12 2.40
CA ARG A 201 -17.20 3.97 2.72
C ARG A 201 -17.78 3.14 3.87
N GLN A 202 -18.27 3.78 4.93
CA GLN A 202 -18.86 3.08 6.08
C GLN A 202 -20.17 2.35 5.74
N ARG A 203 -20.99 2.92 4.84
CA ARG A 203 -22.15 2.20 4.30
C ARG A 203 -21.74 0.96 3.52
N ARG A 204 -20.71 1.06 2.66
CA ARG A 204 -20.16 -0.10 1.93
C ARG A 204 -19.62 -1.18 2.87
N LEU A 205 -18.94 -0.80 3.96
CA LEU A 205 -18.50 -1.74 4.99
C LEU A 205 -19.68 -2.48 5.63
N THR A 206 -20.74 -1.76 5.98
CA THR A 206 -21.95 -2.36 6.56
C THR A 206 -22.61 -3.36 5.60
N GLU A 207 -22.76 -2.97 4.33
CA GLU A 207 -23.30 -3.84 3.28
C GLU A 207 -22.41 -5.07 3.06
N ARG A 208 -21.09 -4.88 3.05
CA ARG A 208 -20.11 -5.94 2.84
C ARG A 208 -20.15 -6.99 3.95
N VAL A 209 -20.22 -6.56 5.21
CA VAL A 209 -20.40 -7.44 6.37
C VAL A 209 -21.70 -8.24 6.23
N GLY A 210 -22.80 -7.60 5.80
CA GLY A 210 -24.08 -8.28 5.54
C GLY A 210 -23.98 -9.32 4.42
N GLN A 211 -23.23 -9.04 3.34
CA GLN A 211 -22.99 -9.99 2.25
C GLN A 211 -22.14 -11.19 2.68
N MET A 212 -21.27 -11.02 3.69
CA MET A 212 -20.54 -12.14 4.31
C MET A 212 -21.43 -12.99 5.24
N GLY A 213 -22.70 -12.62 5.44
CA GLY A 213 -23.62 -13.30 6.34
C GLY A 213 -23.33 -13.06 7.82
N LEU A 214 -22.56 -12.01 8.13
CA LEU A 214 -22.17 -11.66 9.49
C LEU A 214 -23.09 -10.58 10.05
N HIS A 215 -23.21 -10.58 11.38
CA HIS A 215 -23.96 -9.57 12.11
C HIS A 215 -22.98 -8.56 12.74
N ALA A 216 -23.32 -7.27 12.67
CA ALA A 216 -22.52 -6.22 13.28
C ALA A 216 -23.37 -5.35 14.21
N LEU A 217 -22.77 -5.00 15.34
CA LEU A 217 -23.26 -3.94 16.22
C LEU A 217 -22.57 -2.63 15.84
N ARG A 218 -23.25 -1.51 16.09
CA ARG A 218 -22.64 -0.19 15.90
C ARG A 218 -21.68 0.11 17.05
N GLY A 219 -20.75 1.00 16.80
CA GLY A 219 -19.83 1.48 17.80
C GLY A 219 -19.05 2.68 17.30
N GLU A 220 -18.18 3.19 18.16
CA GLU A 220 -17.31 4.31 17.84
C GLU A 220 -15.94 4.18 18.52
N GLY A 221 -14.90 4.60 17.80
CA GLY A 221 -13.57 4.77 18.38
C GLY A 221 -13.45 6.15 19.01
N ILE A 222 -13.38 6.21 20.34
CA ILE A 222 -13.32 7.45 21.12
C ILE A 222 -11.88 7.74 21.48
N ASP A 223 -11.40 8.94 21.14
CA ASP A 223 -10.15 9.47 21.65
C ASP A 223 -10.36 10.11 23.05
N PRO A 224 -9.74 9.58 24.12
CA PRO A 224 -9.81 10.22 25.43
C PRO A 224 -9.22 11.63 25.45
N MET A 225 -8.26 11.91 24.55
CA MET A 225 -7.61 13.22 24.44
C MET A 225 -8.39 14.18 23.51
N ASN A 226 -9.44 13.68 22.85
CA ASN A 226 -10.31 14.45 21.96
C ASN A 226 -9.54 15.18 20.84
N ILE A 227 -8.44 14.59 20.37
CA ILE A 227 -7.57 15.07 19.29
C ILE A 227 -8.16 14.67 17.93
N TRP A 228 -8.74 13.47 17.81
CA TRP A 228 -9.51 13.05 16.63
C TRP A 228 -11.01 12.91 16.92
N VAL A 229 -11.81 13.10 15.86
CA VAL A 229 -13.27 12.96 15.89
C VAL A 229 -13.62 11.48 15.99
N ALA A 230 -14.60 11.14 16.83
CA ALA A 230 -15.08 9.77 16.96
C ALA A 230 -15.55 9.22 15.60
N GLU A 231 -15.01 8.06 15.21
CA GLU A 231 -15.29 7.45 13.93
C GLU A 231 -16.35 6.35 14.08
N ALA A 232 -17.41 6.45 13.27
CA ALA A 232 -18.43 5.41 13.21
C ALA A 232 -17.78 4.08 12.83
N SER A 233 -18.02 3.05 13.64
CA SER A 233 -17.36 1.76 13.56
C SER A 233 -18.39 0.62 13.68
N LEU A 234 -17.96 -0.58 13.34
CA LEU A 234 -18.75 -1.81 13.45
C LEU A 234 -18.02 -2.82 14.33
N PHE A 235 -18.75 -3.44 15.24
CA PHE A 235 -18.32 -4.63 15.96
C PHE A 235 -18.94 -5.87 15.31
N VAL A 236 -18.16 -6.52 14.45
CA VAL A 236 -18.59 -7.64 13.61
C VAL A 236 -18.46 -8.95 14.37
N LEU A 237 -19.60 -9.51 14.78
CA LEU A 237 -19.71 -10.74 15.55
C LEU A 237 -19.39 -11.96 14.67
N GLY A 238 -18.58 -12.88 15.20
CA GLY A 238 -18.18 -14.10 14.49
C GLY A 238 -17.08 -13.89 13.44
N ALA A 239 -16.55 -12.67 13.32
CA ALA A 239 -15.42 -12.40 12.43
C ALA A 239 -14.17 -13.15 12.90
N THR A 240 -13.53 -13.83 11.95
CA THR A 240 -12.27 -14.57 12.15
C THR A 240 -11.07 -13.69 11.78
N PRO A 241 -9.82 -14.09 12.09
CA PRO A 241 -8.64 -13.40 11.57
C PRO A 241 -8.65 -13.25 10.04
N ASP A 242 -9.06 -14.27 9.29
CA ASP A 242 -9.17 -14.20 7.82
C ASP A 242 -10.21 -13.18 7.37
N THR A 243 -11.34 -13.09 8.10
CA THR A 243 -12.35 -12.05 7.87
C THR A 243 -11.79 -10.67 8.16
N ALA A 244 -11.03 -10.53 9.24
CA ALA A 244 -10.39 -9.29 9.64
C ALA A 244 -9.41 -8.81 8.57
N ASP A 245 -8.57 -9.72 8.08
CA ASP A 245 -7.60 -9.48 7.01
C ASP A 245 -8.31 -9.05 5.71
N ALA A 246 -9.39 -9.74 5.33
CA ALA A 246 -10.18 -9.37 4.16
C ALA A 246 -10.81 -7.97 4.28
N LEU A 247 -11.39 -7.63 5.44
CA LEU A 247 -11.98 -6.32 5.68
C LEU A 247 -10.91 -5.22 5.73
N MET A 248 -9.76 -5.49 6.36
CA MET A 248 -8.63 -4.58 6.41
C MET A 248 -8.09 -4.26 5.03
N THR A 249 -7.92 -5.28 4.17
CA THR A 249 -7.44 -5.08 2.80
C THR A 249 -8.47 -4.38 1.92
N GLU A 250 -9.76 -4.74 2.02
CA GLU A 250 -10.81 -4.14 1.19
C GLU A 250 -11.08 -2.67 1.54
N PHE A 251 -11.01 -2.33 2.83
CA PHE A 251 -11.28 -0.97 3.33
C PHE A 251 -10.01 -0.19 3.70
N GLU A 252 -8.85 -0.72 3.33
CA GLU A 252 -7.54 -0.06 3.43
C GLU A 252 -7.25 0.41 4.86
N GLN A 253 -7.52 -0.45 5.84
CA GLN A 253 -7.36 -0.10 7.25
C GLN A 253 -5.98 -0.48 7.77
N ASN A 254 -5.39 0.41 8.55
CA ASN A 254 -4.10 0.19 9.19
C ASN A 254 -4.11 -0.97 10.18
N ALA A 255 -5.20 -1.12 10.94
CA ALA A 255 -5.42 -2.19 11.89
C ALA A 255 -6.90 -2.28 12.22
N VAL A 256 -7.28 -3.38 12.87
CA VAL A 256 -8.58 -3.56 13.52
C VAL A 256 -8.36 -4.06 14.94
N VAL A 257 -9.39 -3.98 15.78
CA VAL A 257 -9.34 -4.60 17.11
C VAL A 257 -10.01 -5.96 17.03
N TYR A 258 -9.23 -7.01 17.17
CA TYR A 258 -9.74 -8.38 17.26
C TYR A 258 -10.06 -8.70 18.71
N VAL A 259 -11.17 -9.38 18.96
CA VAL A 259 -11.53 -9.84 20.29
C VAL A 259 -11.77 -11.33 20.27
N ASP A 260 -11.09 -12.04 21.16
CA ASP A 260 -11.26 -13.48 21.33
C ASP A 260 -12.43 -13.83 22.26
N ARG A 261 -12.67 -15.12 22.46
CA ARG A 261 -13.73 -15.63 23.33
C ARG A 261 -13.56 -15.26 24.81
N ALA A 262 -12.36 -14.91 25.25
CA ALA A 262 -12.10 -14.45 26.60
C ALA A 262 -12.49 -12.98 26.78
N GLY A 263 -12.86 -12.29 25.68
CA GLY A 263 -13.17 -10.87 25.69
C GLY A 263 -11.90 -10.03 25.79
N LEU A 264 -10.75 -10.52 25.35
CA LEU A 264 -9.50 -9.76 25.29
C LEU A 264 -9.40 -9.02 23.94
N PRO A 265 -9.46 -7.68 23.91
CA PRO A 265 -9.25 -6.91 22.70
C PRO A 265 -7.76 -6.79 22.41
N GLU A 266 -7.35 -7.18 21.22
CA GLU A 266 -5.99 -7.11 20.73
C GLU A 266 -5.94 -6.34 19.42
N LEU A 267 -4.90 -5.50 19.27
CA LEU A 267 -4.69 -4.82 18.01
C LEU A 267 -4.19 -5.83 16.97
N LEU A 268 -4.94 -5.96 15.89
CA LEU A 268 -4.66 -6.82 14.77
C LEU A 268 -4.19 -5.90 13.61
N PRO A 269 -2.88 -5.71 13.37
CA PRO A 269 -2.38 -4.86 12.27
C PRO A 269 -2.72 -5.42 10.88
N HIS A 270 -2.81 -4.57 9.85
CA HIS A 270 -3.06 -4.99 8.46
C HIS A 270 -2.16 -6.17 8.03
N PRO A 271 -2.60 -7.10 7.17
CA PRO A 271 -1.83 -8.27 6.73
C PRO A 271 -0.46 -7.92 6.16
N ASP A 272 -0.39 -6.80 5.43
CA ASP A 272 0.88 -6.28 4.94
C ASP A 272 1.85 -6.08 6.10
N PHE A 273 1.41 -5.64 7.28
CA PHE A 273 2.25 -5.41 8.45
C PHE A 273 2.82 -6.67 9.14
N ARG A 274 2.67 -7.87 8.56
CA ARG A 274 3.02 -9.16 9.20
C ARG A 274 3.91 -10.05 8.37
#